data_AF-A0A955CT30-F1
#
_entry.id   AF-A0A955CT30-F1
#
_cell.length_a   1.000
_cell.length_b   1.000
_cell.length_c   1.000
_cell.angle_alpha   90.00
_cell.angle_beta   90.00
_cell.angle_gamma   90.00
#
_symmetry.space_group_name_H-M   'P 1'
#
loop_
_entity.id
_entity.type
_entity.pdbx_description
1 polymer ?
#
loop_
_entity_poly.entity_id
_entity_poly.type
_entity_poly.pdbx_seq_one_letter_code
_entity_poly.pdbx_strand_id
1 'polypeptide(L)'
;MKKMGIAAAMLIAGAAQAQIINDGGFELGIGGGWVEFSSNFGTPLCDAACTANPAFGPNNGTWWAWFGGITTFEEGSVSQSVALPASATNLEFYLHVPTVGESTDYIEVKVNGTAIWHKLVGEFDPGTFGVDYQLVSLDISSYAGQTVTIEIYSLINELFQTTGLSNFFVDDVAVTEGVACYADCDGSGALNIFDYICFGNEYAANTAYADCDGSGSLNIFDYICFGNEYAAGCP
;
A
#
# COMPACT_ATOMS: atom_id res chain seq x y z
N MET A 1 -2.49 33.15 -30.08
CA MET A 1 -3.48 32.33 -29.36
C MET A 1 -3.08 30.87 -29.52
N LYS A 2 -2.30 30.33 -28.57
CA LYS A 2 -1.97 28.90 -28.51
C LYS A 2 -3.17 28.17 -27.89
N LYS A 3 -3.73 27.19 -28.58
CA LYS A 3 -4.80 26.34 -28.05
C LYS A 3 -4.21 25.41 -26.98
N MET A 4 -4.71 25.55 -25.76
CA MET A 4 -4.49 24.64 -24.64
C MET A 4 -5.30 23.36 -24.92
N GLY A 5 -4.63 22.21 -25.01
CA GLY A 5 -5.29 20.91 -24.99
C GLY A 5 -5.34 20.42 -23.54
N ILE A 6 -6.53 20.42 -22.94
CA ILE A 6 -6.79 19.74 -21.67
C ILE A 6 -7.19 18.31 -22.05
N ALA A 7 -6.34 17.34 -21.76
CA ALA A 7 -6.74 15.95 -21.69
C ALA A 7 -7.51 15.78 -20.37
N ALA A 8 -8.81 15.55 -20.45
CA ALA A 8 -9.59 15.14 -19.29
C ALA A 8 -9.23 13.67 -18.99
N ALA A 9 -8.60 13.43 -17.85
CA ALA A 9 -8.51 12.09 -17.28
C ALA A 9 -9.94 11.63 -16.94
N MET A 10 -10.39 10.58 -17.61
CA MET A 10 -11.69 9.97 -17.37
C MET A 10 -11.55 9.13 -16.09
N LEU A 11 -11.91 9.71 -14.95
CA LEU A 11 -12.08 8.97 -13.70
C LEU A 11 -13.29 8.04 -13.89
N ILE A 12 -13.02 6.75 -14.11
CA ILE A 12 -14.01 5.72 -13.87
C ILE A 12 -14.12 5.65 -12.35
N ALA A 13 -15.21 6.20 -11.80
CA ALA A 13 -15.54 6.06 -10.40
C ALA A 13 -15.93 4.61 -10.12
N GLY A 14 -14.92 3.74 -9.97
CA GLY A 14 -15.09 2.51 -9.20
C GLY A 14 -15.51 2.90 -7.78
N ALA A 15 -16.45 2.17 -7.19
CA ALA A 15 -16.81 2.36 -5.79
C ALA A 15 -15.50 2.38 -4.97
N ALA A 16 -15.35 3.37 -4.08
CA ALA A 16 -14.23 3.40 -3.14
C ALA A 16 -14.28 2.10 -2.34
N GLN A 17 -13.43 1.16 -2.70
CA GLN A 17 -13.26 -0.09 -1.97
C GLN A 17 -12.85 0.30 -0.55
N ALA A 18 -13.58 -0.17 0.45
CA ALA A 18 -13.29 0.18 1.82
C ALA A 18 -11.86 -0.24 2.13
N GLN A 19 -11.03 0.71 2.56
CA GLN A 19 -9.63 0.43 2.88
C GLN A 19 -9.54 -0.67 3.94
N ILE A 20 -8.69 -1.67 3.70
CA ILE A 20 -8.46 -2.82 4.57
C ILE A 20 -7.57 -2.43 5.76
N ILE A 21 -6.64 -1.49 5.55
CA ILE A 21 -5.85 -0.88 6.61
C ILE A 21 -6.74 0.01 7.47
N ASN A 22 -6.88 -0.30 8.76
CA ASN A 22 -7.52 0.63 9.69
C ASN A 22 -6.61 1.83 9.91
N ASP A 23 -7.14 3.03 9.70
CA ASP A 23 -6.43 4.30 9.92
C ASP A 23 -5.07 4.37 9.21
N GLY A 24 -5.05 4.11 7.90
CA GLY A 24 -3.83 4.12 7.09
C GLY A 24 -3.09 5.46 7.04
N GLY A 25 -3.82 6.57 7.20
CA GLY A 25 -3.25 7.91 7.32
C GLY A 25 -2.97 8.35 8.76
N PHE A 26 -3.10 7.45 9.75
CA PHE A 26 -2.78 7.72 11.16
C PHE A 26 -3.62 8.82 11.85
N GLU A 27 -4.74 9.23 11.26
CA GLU A 27 -5.55 10.38 11.68
C GLU A 27 -6.34 10.13 12.98
N LEU A 28 -6.46 8.88 13.45
CA LEU A 28 -6.96 8.60 14.79
C LEU A 28 -5.91 8.88 15.89
N GLY A 29 -4.66 9.14 15.48
CA GLY A 29 -3.53 9.46 16.36
C GLY A 29 -3.08 8.27 17.20
N ILE A 30 -2.31 8.60 18.25
CA ILE A 30 -1.64 7.62 19.12
C ILE A 30 -2.64 6.63 19.74
N GLY A 31 -2.44 5.35 19.46
CA GLY A 31 -3.27 4.23 19.92
C GLY A 31 -4.63 4.10 19.21
N GLY A 32 -4.85 4.85 18.13
CA GLY A 32 -6.12 4.93 17.41
C GLY A 32 -6.35 3.78 16.42
N GLY A 33 -5.30 3.32 15.73
CA GLY A 33 -5.40 2.26 14.73
C GLY A 33 -4.21 1.31 14.63
N TRP A 34 -3.10 1.63 15.29
CA TRP A 34 -1.83 0.91 15.18
C TRP A 34 -1.27 0.52 16.54
N VAL A 35 -0.53 -0.59 16.58
CA VAL A 35 0.38 -0.88 17.68
C VAL A 35 1.69 -0.17 17.38
N GLU A 36 2.06 0.74 18.27
CA GLU A 36 3.16 1.68 18.07
C GLU A 36 4.30 1.38 19.05
N PHE A 37 5.52 1.60 18.60
CA PHE A 37 6.71 1.53 19.44
C PHE A 37 7.74 2.56 18.99
N SER A 38 8.35 3.25 19.94
CA SER A 38 9.58 4.02 19.75
C SER A 38 10.43 3.88 21.01
N SER A 39 11.72 3.63 20.86
CA SER A 39 12.64 3.45 21.99
C SER A 39 12.83 4.74 22.80
N ASN A 40 12.75 5.93 22.18
CA ASN A 40 12.93 7.21 22.87
C ASN A 40 11.64 8.01 23.10
N PHE A 41 10.60 7.82 22.29
CA PHE A 41 9.39 8.65 22.31
C PHE A 41 8.12 7.86 22.68
N GLY A 42 8.18 6.54 22.73
CA GLY A 42 7.04 5.65 22.97
C GLY A 42 6.20 5.37 21.73
N THR A 43 6.13 6.32 20.77
CA THR A 43 5.48 6.17 19.47
C THR A 43 6.21 6.95 18.38
N PRO A 44 6.22 6.48 17.12
CA PRO A 44 6.67 7.25 15.97
C PRO A 44 5.56 8.14 15.39
N LEU A 45 4.30 8.03 15.84
CA LEU A 45 3.22 8.86 15.31
C LEU A 45 3.38 10.31 15.73
N CYS A 46 3.18 11.19 14.77
CA CYS A 46 3.46 12.60 14.91
C CYS A 46 2.37 13.48 14.31
N ASP A 47 2.16 14.63 14.93
CA ASP A 47 1.36 15.74 14.44
C ASP A 47 2.21 17.03 14.35
N ALA A 48 1.56 18.18 14.12
CA ALA A 48 2.25 19.47 14.05
C ALA A 48 3.06 19.84 15.32
N ALA A 49 2.86 19.18 16.46
CA ALA A 49 3.57 19.46 17.69
C ALA A 49 4.98 18.84 17.76
N CYS A 50 5.32 17.82 16.96
CA CYS A 50 6.65 17.19 17.06
C CYS A 50 7.75 17.96 16.33
N THR A 51 7.41 18.87 15.41
CA THR A 51 8.38 19.60 14.60
C THR A 51 8.12 21.09 14.59
N ALA A 52 9.19 21.88 14.70
CA ALA A 52 9.15 23.31 14.42
C ALA A 52 9.47 23.63 12.94
N ASN A 53 9.86 22.62 12.14
CA ASN A 53 10.13 22.79 10.72
C ASN A 53 8.83 22.70 9.93
N PRO A 54 8.35 23.80 9.31
CA PRO A 54 7.08 23.82 8.60
C PRO A 54 7.10 23.03 7.27
N ALA A 55 8.27 22.55 6.83
CA ALA A 55 8.40 21.67 5.69
C ALA A 55 8.25 20.18 6.05
N PHE A 56 8.17 19.84 7.34
CA PHE A 56 7.94 18.48 7.81
C PHE A 56 6.47 18.34 8.18
N GLY A 57 5.85 17.24 7.77
CA GLY A 57 4.43 17.04 7.95
C GLY A 57 3.91 15.81 7.20
N PRO A 58 2.60 15.60 7.26
CA PRO A 58 1.95 14.48 6.61
C PRO A 58 1.88 14.68 5.09
N ASN A 59 1.65 13.59 4.37
CA ASN A 59 1.28 13.64 2.96
C ASN A 59 -0.16 14.17 2.83
N ASN A 60 -1.05 13.73 3.72
CA ASN A 60 -2.44 14.16 3.78
C ASN A 60 -2.93 14.21 5.23
N GLY A 61 -3.91 15.07 5.53
CA GLY A 61 -4.43 15.17 6.89
C GLY A 61 -3.51 15.90 7.86
N THR A 62 -3.41 15.41 9.10
CA THR A 62 -2.75 16.05 10.23
C THR A 62 -1.75 15.16 10.98
N TRP A 63 -1.78 13.85 10.75
CA TRP A 63 -0.91 12.87 11.39
C TRP A 63 -0.07 12.10 10.39
N TRP A 64 1.12 11.66 10.79
CA TRP A 64 1.96 10.75 10.01
C TRP A 64 2.88 9.94 10.93
N ALA A 65 3.49 8.88 10.42
CA ALA A 65 4.55 8.18 11.14
C ALA A 65 5.92 8.80 10.81
N TRP A 66 6.65 9.26 11.82
CA TRP A 66 8.01 9.77 11.71
C TRP A 66 8.99 8.86 12.43
N PHE A 67 9.80 8.15 11.65
CA PHE A 67 10.94 7.40 12.17
C PHE A 67 12.24 8.21 12.10
N GLY A 68 13.00 8.17 13.19
CA GLY A 68 14.28 8.85 13.32
C GLY A 68 14.17 10.29 13.84
N GLY A 69 14.76 11.25 13.14
CA GLY A 69 14.76 12.67 13.55
C GLY A 69 15.71 13.03 14.70
N ILE A 70 16.48 12.05 15.19
CA ILE A 70 17.47 12.22 16.26
C ILE A 70 18.82 11.62 15.88
N THR A 71 19.86 11.96 16.64
CA THR A 71 21.24 11.52 16.40
C THR A 71 21.70 10.42 17.38
N THR A 72 20.76 9.76 18.05
CA THR A 72 21.02 8.65 18.99
C THR A 72 20.31 7.40 18.48
N PHE A 73 20.63 6.23 19.04
CA PHE A 73 19.91 5.00 18.71
C PHE A 73 18.40 5.22 18.85
N GLU A 74 17.67 4.95 17.77
CA GLU A 74 16.22 4.98 17.71
C GLU A 74 15.74 3.71 17.01
N GLU A 75 14.82 3.02 17.65
CA GLU A 75 14.10 1.90 17.07
C GLU A 75 12.63 2.23 17.13
N GLY A 76 11.97 2.21 15.98
CA GLY A 76 10.56 2.55 15.89
C GLY A 76 9.78 1.60 15.00
N SER A 77 8.54 1.32 15.37
CA SER A 77 7.61 0.60 14.51
C SER A 77 6.15 1.04 14.66
N VAL A 78 5.39 0.82 13.58
CA VAL A 78 3.93 0.76 13.60
C VAL A 78 3.52 -0.59 13.02
N SER A 79 2.61 -1.29 13.69
CA SER A 79 2.13 -2.59 13.24
C SER A 79 0.61 -2.76 13.39
N GLN A 80 0.02 -3.56 12.51
CA GLN A 80 -1.39 -3.86 12.51
C GLN A 80 -1.62 -5.30 12.04
N SER A 81 -2.55 -6.01 12.70
CA SER A 81 -3.05 -7.28 12.21
C SER A 81 -4.20 -7.03 11.24
N VAL A 82 -4.05 -7.50 10.00
CA VAL A 82 -4.92 -7.18 8.87
C VAL A 82 -5.41 -8.47 8.22
N ALA A 83 -6.72 -8.59 8.02
CA ALA A 83 -7.31 -9.69 7.26
C ALA A 83 -7.33 -9.31 5.78
N LEU A 84 -6.35 -9.79 5.01
CA LEU A 84 -6.24 -9.48 3.59
C LEU A 84 -7.34 -10.18 2.79
N PRO A 85 -8.01 -9.47 1.87
CA PRO A 85 -8.91 -10.11 0.91
C PRO A 85 -8.13 -11.03 -0.03
N ALA A 86 -8.82 -12.00 -0.64
CA ALA A 86 -8.23 -12.91 -1.63
C ALA A 86 -7.75 -12.18 -2.90
N SER A 87 -8.24 -10.97 -3.13
CA SER A 87 -7.88 -10.05 -4.21
C SER A 87 -6.74 -9.09 -3.86
N ALA A 88 -6.16 -9.15 -2.66
CA ALA A 88 -5.06 -8.26 -2.27
C ALA A 88 -3.85 -8.45 -3.20
N THR A 89 -3.32 -7.36 -3.74
CA THR A 89 -2.15 -7.39 -4.64
C THR A 89 -0.98 -6.62 -4.08
N ASN A 90 -1.18 -5.37 -3.66
CA ASN A 90 -0.08 -4.55 -3.16
C ASN A 90 -0.37 -3.94 -1.79
N LEU A 91 0.68 -3.79 -1.00
CA LEU A 91 0.74 -2.84 0.10
C LEU A 91 1.40 -1.57 -0.43
N GLU A 92 0.70 -0.47 -0.28
CA GLU A 92 1.11 0.85 -0.73
C GLU A 92 1.22 1.80 0.45
N PHE A 93 2.18 2.73 0.36
CA PHE A 93 2.31 3.83 1.31
C PHE A 93 3.12 4.95 0.67
N TYR A 94 2.93 6.17 1.16
CA TYR A 94 3.73 7.31 0.75
C TYR A 94 4.92 7.47 1.69
N LEU A 95 6.11 7.62 1.12
CA LEU A 95 7.37 7.78 1.84
C LEU A 95 8.08 9.08 1.45
N HIS A 96 8.50 9.86 2.44
CA HIS A 96 9.36 11.03 2.29
C HIS A 96 10.61 10.89 3.17
N VAL A 97 11.78 11.12 2.58
CA VAL A 97 13.11 10.97 3.24
C VAL A 97 13.89 12.29 3.12
N PRO A 98 13.46 13.37 3.81
CA PRO A 98 14.01 14.72 3.62
C PRO A 98 15.42 14.89 4.19
N THR A 99 15.89 13.96 5.00
CA THR A 99 17.24 14.00 5.57
C THR A 99 17.81 12.60 5.58
N VAL A 100 18.95 12.47 4.92
CA VAL A 100 19.73 11.24 4.81
C VAL A 100 20.89 11.37 5.79
N GLY A 101 20.86 10.57 6.86
CA GLY A 101 21.89 10.51 7.87
C GLY A 101 22.93 9.44 7.56
N GLU A 102 23.08 8.48 8.47
CA GLU A 102 24.12 7.46 8.38
C GLU A 102 23.75 6.33 7.43
N SER A 103 24.70 5.84 6.63
CA SER A 103 24.41 4.82 5.61
C SER A 103 23.91 3.47 6.16
N THR A 104 23.97 3.27 7.48
CA THR A 104 23.47 2.08 8.18
C THR A 104 22.05 2.23 8.71
N ASP A 105 21.48 3.44 8.69
CA ASP A 105 20.09 3.67 9.05
C ASP A 105 19.19 3.05 7.98
N TYR A 106 18.06 2.48 8.39
CA TYR A 106 17.16 1.83 7.45
C TYR A 106 15.71 1.92 7.85
N ILE A 107 14.86 1.68 6.85
CA ILE A 107 13.44 1.40 6.99
C ILE A 107 13.12 0.11 6.24
N GLU A 108 12.20 -0.68 6.79
CA GLU A 108 11.76 -1.93 6.20
C GLU A 108 10.27 -2.18 6.47
N VAL A 109 9.70 -3.01 5.61
CA VAL A 109 8.33 -3.52 5.77
C VAL A 109 8.41 -5.01 6.00
N LYS A 110 7.77 -5.47 7.08
CA LYS A 110 7.67 -6.88 7.44
C LYS A 110 6.23 -7.36 7.33
N VAL A 111 6.08 -8.59 6.87
CA VAL A 111 4.82 -9.34 6.93
C VAL A 111 5.06 -10.58 7.79
N ASN A 112 4.27 -10.73 8.85
CA ASN A 112 4.43 -11.81 9.84
C ASN A 112 5.86 -11.90 10.41
N GLY A 113 6.50 -10.75 10.63
CA GLY A 113 7.87 -10.63 11.14
C GLY A 113 8.98 -10.91 10.11
N THR A 114 8.64 -11.24 8.85
CA THR A 114 9.63 -11.42 7.77
C THR A 114 9.69 -10.16 6.91
N ALA A 115 10.89 -9.58 6.75
CA ALA A 115 11.08 -8.43 5.87
C ALA A 115 10.83 -8.81 4.41
N ILE A 116 9.87 -8.13 3.78
CA ILE A 116 9.57 -8.25 2.34
C ILE A 116 10.18 -7.11 1.53
N TRP A 117 10.53 -6.01 2.20
CA TRP A 117 11.19 -4.85 1.63
C TRP A 117 12.09 -4.22 2.69
N HIS A 118 13.29 -3.83 2.30
CA HIS A 118 14.29 -3.24 3.19
C HIS A 118 15.11 -2.22 2.39
N LYS A 119 15.32 -1.03 2.96
CA LYS A 119 16.15 0.02 2.36
C LYS A 119 17.01 0.73 3.38
N LEU A 120 18.31 0.74 3.11
CA LEU A 120 19.25 1.64 3.75
C LEU A 120 18.97 3.08 3.29
N VAL A 121 19.19 4.06 4.17
CA VAL A 121 18.92 5.48 3.87
C VAL A 121 19.70 5.97 2.65
N GLY A 122 20.90 5.44 2.42
CA GLY A 122 21.75 5.79 1.28
C GLY A 122 21.27 5.24 -0.07
N GLU A 123 20.25 4.37 -0.08
CA GLU A 123 19.65 3.84 -1.32
C GLU A 123 18.57 4.76 -1.90
N PHE A 124 18.09 5.75 -1.13
CA PHE A 124 17.08 6.70 -1.61
C PHE A 124 17.72 7.81 -2.45
N ASP A 125 17.08 8.14 -3.56
CA ASP A 125 17.44 9.32 -4.35
C ASP A 125 16.97 10.60 -3.63
N PRO A 126 17.89 11.47 -3.16
CA PRO A 126 17.52 12.70 -2.47
C PRO A 126 16.78 13.69 -3.36
N GLY A 127 16.94 13.61 -4.69
CA GLY A 127 16.22 14.46 -5.64
C GLY A 127 14.74 14.11 -5.81
N THR A 128 14.34 12.93 -5.33
CA THR A 128 12.99 12.39 -5.49
C THR A 128 12.35 12.22 -4.11
N PHE A 129 12.86 11.28 -3.30
CA PHE A 129 12.37 11.03 -1.94
C PHE A 129 12.76 12.13 -0.96
N GLY A 130 13.77 12.95 -1.24
CA GLY A 130 14.14 14.07 -0.36
C GLY A 130 13.29 15.33 -0.55
N VAL A 131 12.54 15.42 -1.65
CA VAL A 131 11.78 16.62 -2.03
C VAL A 131 10.32 16.51 -1.65
N ASP A 132 9.69 15.37 -1.91
CA ASP A 132 8.26 15.16 -1.68
C ASP A 132 7.97 13.67 -1.41
N TYR A 133 6.78 13.39 -0.90
CA TYR A 133 6.29 12.02 -0.72
C TYR A 133 6.22 11.26 -2.04
N GLN A 134 6.71 10.02 -2.02
CA GLN A 134 6.69 9.12 -3.17
C GLN A 134 5.94 7.85 -2.81
N LEU A 135 5.12 7.37 -3.74
CA LEU A 135 4.41 6.10 -3.58
C LEU A 135 5.42 4.94 -3.61
N VAL A 136 5.42 4.14 -2.55
CA VAL A 136 6.04 2.82 -2.51
C VAL A 136 4.93 1.79 -2.67
N SER A 137 5.09 0.85 -3.60
CA SER A 137 4.13 -0.22 -3.86
C SER A 137 4.86 -1.56 -3.81
N LEU A 138 4.40 -2.44 -2.91
CA LEU A 138 5.01 -3.72 -2.59
C LEU A 138 4.04 -4.86 -2.88
N ASP A 139 4.46 -5.83 -3.69
CA ASP A 139 3.67 -7.03 -3.97
C ASP A 139 3.49 -7.87 -2.69
N ILE A 140 2.24 -8.07 -2.31
CA ILE A 140 1.79 -8.92 -1.20
C ILE A 140 0.81 -10.00 -1.65
N SER A 141 0.67 -10.24 -2.96
CA SER A 141 -0.28 -11.21 -3.54
C SER A 141 -0.14 -12.62 -2.95
N SER A 142 1.08 -13.04 -2.59
CA SER A 142 1.33 -14.32 -1.91
C SER A 142 0.69 -14.45 -0.51
N TYR A 143 0.28 -13.33 0.10
CA TYR A 143 -0.41 -13.26 1.38
C TYR A 143 -1.93 -13.07 1.25
N ALA A 144 -2.46 -12.98 0.02
CA ALA A 144 -3.88 -12.74 -0.22
C ALA A 144 -4.76 -13.81 0.45
N GLY A 145 -5.90 -13.38 1.00
CA GLY A 145 -6.85 -14.23 1.72
C GLY A 145 -6.41 -14.66 3.13
N GLN A 146 -5.23 -14.23 3.59
CA GLN A 146 -4.71 -14.56 4.92
C GLN A 146 -4.89 -13.40 5.90
N THR A 147 -4.94 -13.71 7.20
CA THR A 147 -4.69 -12.70 8.23
C THR A 147 -3.20 -12.60 8.49
N VAL A 148 -2.64 -11.41 8.28
CA VAL A 148 -1.21 -11.14 8.45
C VAL A 148 -0.98 -9.99 9.42
N THR A 149 0.21 -9.92 10.00
CA THR A 149 0.70 -8.72 10.68
C THR A 149 1.59 -7.94 9.72
N ILE A 150 1.18 -6.72 9.38
CA ILE A 150 2.00 -5.76 8.64
C ILE A 150 2.71 -4.89 9.67
N GLU A 151 4.02 -4.75 9.53
CA GLU A 151 4.85 -3.86 10.36
C GLU A 151 5.73 -3.01 9.47
N ILE A 152 5.71 -1.70 9.70
CA ILE A 152 6.71 -0.76 9.18
C ILE A 152 7.67 -0.47 10.32
N TYR A 153 8.94 -0.77 10.09
CA TYR A 153 9.98 -0.75 11.11
C TYR A 153 11.16 0.07 10.62
N SER A 154 11.78 0.83 11.51
CA SER A 154 13.02 1.56 11.22
C SER A 154 13.98 1.48 12.39
N LEU A 155 15.27 1.50 12.07
CA LEU A 155 16.34 1.58 13.04
C LEU A 155 17.34 2.65 12.61
N ILE A 156 17.52 3.64 13.47
CA ILE A 156 18.59 4.65 13.40
C ILE A 156 19.72 4.17 14.28
N ASN A 157 20.88 3.99 13.68
CA ASN A 157 22.00 3.35 14.32
C ASN A 157 23.03 4.38 14.80
N GLU A 158 23.52 4.22 16.03
CA GLU A 158 24.56 5.06 16.62
C GLU A 158 25.96 4.42 16.58
N LEU A 159 26.11 3.25 15.94
CA LEU A 159 27.36 2.46 15.94
C LEU A 159 28.62 3.24 15.54
N PHE A 160 28.49 4.40 14.88
CA PHE A 160 29.62 5.23 14.46
C PHE A 160 29.66 6.66 15.01
N GLN A 161 28.79 7.05 15.96
CA GLN A 161 28.81 8.37 16.66
C GLN A 161 28.90 9.59 15.73
N THR A 162 28.42 9.46 14.51
CA THR A 162 28.37 10.54 13.52
C THR A 162 27.00 11.23 13.62
N THR A 163 27.00 12.55 13.38
CA THR A 163 25.89 13.46 13.69
C THR A 163 24.75 13.41 12.66
N GLY A 164 24.75 12.44 11.75
CA GLY A 164 23.72 12.31 10.71
C GLY A 164 22.43 11.81 11.33
N LEU A 165 21.38 12.63 11.30
CA LEU A 165 20.02 12.18 11.59
C LEU A 165 19.33 11.80 10.27
N SER A 166 18.66 10.66 10.25
CA SER A 166 17.80 10.24 9.15
C SER A 166 16.33 10.51 9.51
N ASN A 167 15.54 10.90 8.51
CA ASN A 167 14.10 11.09 8.64
C ASN A 167 13.41 10.17 7.65
N PHE A 168 12.54 9.29 8.12
CA PHE A 168 11.60 8.56 7.27
C PHE A 168 10.18 8.93 7.69
N PHE A 169 9.47 9.63 6.82
CA PHE A 169 8.06 9.94 7.02
C PHE A 169 7.21 8.99 6.20
N VAL A 170 6.28 8.31 6.84
CA VAL A 170 5.36 7.37 6.22
C VAL A 170 3.94 7.83 6.46
N ASP A 171 3.14 7.80 5.42
CA ASP A 171 1.73 8.20 5.47
C ASP A 171 0.89 7.44 4.43
N ASP A 172 -0.43 7.52 4.56
CA ASP A 172 -1.44 6.97 3.63
C ASP A 172 -1.20 5.48 3.29
N VAL A 173 -1.01 4.65 4.32
CA VAL A 173 -0.81 3.21 4.17
C VAL A 173 -2.10 2.54 3.70
N ALA A 174 -2.01 1.78 2.63
CA ALA A 174 -3.14 1.22 1.91
C ALA A 174 -2.86 -0.19 1.42
N VAL A 175 -3.85 -1.07 1.47
CA VAL A 175 -3.84 -2.27 0.63
C VAL A 175 -4.61 -1.93 -0.63
N THR A 176 -3.98 -2.14 -1.78
CA THR A 176 -4.69 -2.19 -3.05
C THR A 176 -5.01 -3.64 -3.37
N GLU A 177 -6.21 -3.79 -3.87
CA GLU A 177 -6.66 -5.05 -4.43
C GLU A 177 -6.42 -4.96 -5.93
N GLY A 178 -6.05 -6.08 -6.55
CA GLY A 178 -6.31 -6.20 -7.97
C GLY A 178 -7.80 -5.96 -8.14
N VAL A 179 -8.20 -5.14 -9.11
CA VAL A 179 -9.58 -5.18 -9.57
C VAL A 179 -9.84 -6.65 -9.80
N ALA A 180 -10.76 -7.26 -9.04
CA ALA A 180 -11.10 -8.66 -9.20
C ALA A 180 -11.38 -8.85 -10.69
N CYS A 181 -10.41 -9.43 -11.39
CA CYS A 181 -10.46 -9.44 -12.82
C CYS A 181 -11.56 -10.45 -13.10
N TYR A 182 -12.72 -9.95 -13.52
CA TYR A 182 -13.87 -10.82 -13.69
C TYR A 182 -13.51 -12.00 -14.60
N ALA A 183 -12.63 -11.76 -15.57
CA ALA A 183 -12.08 -12.76 -16.46
C ALA A 183 -11.02 -13.71 -15.86
N ASP A 184 -10.42 -13.41 -14.71
CA ASP A 184 -9.53 -14.31 -13.95
C ASP A 184 -10.38 -15.19 -13.02
N CYS A 185 -11.15 -16.09 -13.62
CA CYS A 185 -12.12 -16.91 -12.91
C CYS A 185 -11.46 -17.82 -11.88
N ASP A 186 -10.29 -18.38 -12.22
CA ASP A 186 -9.61 -19.32 -11.33
C ASP A 186 -8.72 -18.63 -10.29
N GLY A 187 -8.61 -17.30 -10.34
CA GLY A 187 -7.86 -16.48 -9.41
C GLY A 187 -6.35 -16.70 -9.50
N SER A 188 -5.87 -17.16 -10.66
CA SER A 188 -4.45 -17.45 -10.87
C SER A 188 -3.59 -16.21 -11.12
N GLY A 189 -4.22 -15.05 -11.32
CA GLY A 189 -3.55 -13.79 -11.65
C GLY A 189 -3.11 -13.69 -13.12
N ALA A 190 -3.48 -14.64 -13.97
CA ALA A 190 -3.09 -14.67 -15.38
C ALA A 190 -4.24 -15.13 -16.28
N LEU A 191 -4.67 -14.26 -17.19
CA LEU A 191 -5.69 -14.61 -18.19
C LEU A 191 -5.18 -15.67 -19.17
N ASN A 192 -5.70 -16.88 -19.04
CA ASN A 192 -5.38 -18.02 -19.86
C ASN A 192 -6.60 -18.95 -20.08
N ILE A 193 -6.37 -20.11 -20.69
CA ILE A 193 -7.46 -21.05 -21.01
C ILE A 193 -8.16 -21.62 -19.76
N PHE A 194 -7.48 -21.66 -18.62
CA PHE A 194 -8.04 -22.17 -17.36
C PHE A 194 -9.17 -21.28 -16.84
N ASP A 195 -9.16 -19.98 -17.16
CA ASP A 195 -10.27 -19.08 -16.85
C ASP A 195 -11.55 -19.42 -17.60
N TYR A 196 -11.44 -19.72 -18.89
CA TYR A 196 -12.58 -20.18 -19.68
C TYR A 196 -13.11 -21.53 -19.20
N ILE A 197 -12.23 -22.41 -18.71
CA ILE A 197 -12.64 -23.68 -18.12
C ILE A 197 -13.37 -23.44 -16.80
N CYS A 198 -12.85 -22.56 -15.94
CA CYS A 198 -13.48 -22.16 -14.70
C CYS A 198 -14.86 -21.54 -14.95
N PHE A 199 -14.97 -20.55 -15.84
CA PHE A 199 -16.24 -19.91 -16.18
C PHE A 199 -17.25 -20.92 -16.73
N GLY A 200 -16.79 -21.86 -17.57
CA GLY A 200 -17.64 -22.95 -18.08
C GLY A 200 -18.16 -23.88 -16.98
N ASN A 201 -17.37 -24.15 -15.94
CA ASN A 201 -17.81 -24.93 -14.79
C ASN A 201 -18.84 -24.18 -13.95
N GLU A 202 -18.62 -22.88 -13.69
CA GLU A 202 -19.55 -21.99 -12.98
C GLU A 202 -20.89 -21.87 -13.72
N TYR A 203 -20.84 -21.68 -15.04
CA TYR A 203 -22.02 -21.63 -15.90
C TYR A 203 -22.80 -22.95 -15.86
N ALA A 204 -22.12 -24.10 -15.93
CA ALA A 204 -22.75 -25.42 -15.85
C ALA A 204 -23.34 -25.71 -14.45
N ALA A 205 -22.74 -25.14 -13.40
CA ALA A 205 -23.23 -25.23 -12.02
C ALA A 205 -24.36 -24.22 -11.71
N ASN A 206 -24.72 -23.37 -12.68
CA ASN A 206 -25.74 -22.35 -12.57
C ASN A 206 -25.50 -21.38 -11.40
N THR A 207 -24.25 -20.94 -11.22
CA THR A 207 -23.86 -20.02 -10.16
C THR A 207 -24.10 -18.56 -10.56
N ALA A 208 -24.20 -17.68 -9.56
CA ALA A 208 -24.37 -16.25 -9.80
C ALA A 208 -23.12 -15.59 -10.40
N TYR A 209 -21.95 -16.21 -10.26
CA TYR A 209 -20.72 -15.70 -10.87
C TYR A 209 -20.83 -15.71 -12.40
N ALA A 210 -21.47 -16.73 -12.98
CA ALA A 210 -21.61 -16.87 -14.43
C ALA A 210 -22.61 -15.89 -15.08
N ASP A 211 -23.35 -15.09 -14.30
CA ASP A 211 -24.28 -14.04 -14.78
C ASP A 211 -23.50 -12.73 -15.03
N CYS A 212 -22.59 -12.77 -16.00
CA CYS A 212 -21.65 -11.68 -16.29
C CYS A 212 -22.37 -10.37 -16.61
N ASP A 213 -23.48 -10.44 -17.35
CA ASP A 213 -24.24 -9.26 -17.77
C ASP A 213 -25.27 -8.78 -16.72
N GLY A 214 -25.39 -9.51 -15.60
CA GLY A 214 -26.29 -9.19 -14.48
C GLY A 214 -27.77 -9.28 -14.85
N SER A 215 -28.12 -10.06 -15.88
CA SER A 215 -29.49 -10.22 -16.35
C SER A 215 -30.34 -11.13 -15.45
N GLY A 216 -29.71 -11.88 -14.54
CA GLY A 216 -30.35 -12.86 -13.67
C GLY A 216 -30.71 -14.15 -14.40
N SER A 217 -30.14 -14.41 -15.58
CA SER A 217 -30.44 -15.61 -16.38
C SER A 217 -29.23 -16.03 -17.22
N LEU A 218 -28.68 -17.21 -16.91
CA LEU A 218 -27.51 -17.73 -17.63
C LEU A 218 -27.85 -18.13 -19.07
N ASN A 219 -27.24 -17.44 -20.03
CA ASN A 219 -27.42 -17.64 -21.45
C ASN A 219 -26.14 -17.27 -22.24
N ILE A 220 -26.22 -17.28 -23.58
CA ILE A 220 -25.05 -17.01 -24.44
C ILE A 220 -24.46 -15.59 -24.27
N PHE A 221 -25.27 -14.63 -23.81
CA PHE A 221 -24.81 -13.26 -23.57
C PHE A 221 -23.79 -13.19 -22.43
N ASP A 222 -23.86 -14.10 -21.46
CA ASP A 222 -22.85 -14.20 -20.40
C ASP A 222 -21.48 -14.62 -20.91
N TYR A 223 -21.45 -15.59 -21.83
CA TYR A 223 -20.21 -16.00 -22.50
C TYR A 223 -19.61 -14.87 -23.35
N ILE A 224 -20.46 -14.06 -24.00
CA ILE A 224 -20.02 -12.89 -24.76
C ILE A 224 -19.45 -11.83 -23.81
N CYS A 225 -20.13 -11.58 -22.70
CA CYS A 225 -19.68 -10.66 -21.66
C CYS A 225 -18.33 -11.10 -21.07
N PHE A 226 -18.20 -12.35 -20.62
CA PHE A 226 -16.94 -12.90 -20.11
C PHE A 226 -15.81 -12.80 -21.14
N GLY A 227 -16.10 -13.12 -22.42
CA GLY A 227 -15.13 -13.00 -23.50
C GLY A 227 -14.66 -11.56 -23.75
N ASN A 228 -15.54 -10.58 -23.57
CA ASN A 228 -15.18 -9.15 -23.67
C ASN A 228 -14.30 -8.71 -22.50
N GLU A 229 -14.62 -9.12 -21.27
CA GLU A 229 -13.79 -8.87 -20.09
C GLU A 229 -12.40 -9.50 -20.25
N TYR A 230 -12.34 -10.75 -20.73
CA TYR A 230 -11.08 -11.44 -21.00
C TYR A 230 -10.24 -10.74 -22.08
N ALA A 231 -10.89 -10.23 -23.14
CA ALA A 231 -10.20 -9.50 -24.20
C ALA A 231 -9.76 -8.09 -23.80
N ALA A 232 -10.48 -7.45 -22.88
CA ALA A 232 -10.10 -6.16 -22.30
C ALA A 232 -8.83 -6.27 -21.45
N GLY A 233 -8.58 -7.45 -20.86
CA GLY A 233 -7.45 -7.70 -19.98
C GLY A 233 -7.75 -7.28 -18.54
N CYS A 234 -6.93 -7.77 -17.61
CA CYS A 234 -6.98 -7.31 -16.22
C CYS A 234 -6.25 -5.96 -16.07
N PRO A 235 -6.76 -5.02 -15.25
CA PRO A 235 -6.07 -3.77 -14.91
C PRO A 235 -4.69 -3.98 -14.27
#